data_AF-A0A7G8BI78-F1
#
_entry.id   AF-A0A7G8BI78-F1
#
_cell.length_a   1.000
_cell.length_b   1.000
_cell.length_c   1.000
_cell.angle_alpha   90.00
_cell.angle_beta   90.00
_cell.angle_gamma   90.00
#
_symmetry.space_group_name_H-M   'P 1'
#
loop_
_entity.id
_entity.type
_entity.pdbx_description
1 polymer ?
#
loop_
_entity_poly.entity_id
_entity_poly.type
_entity_poly.pdbx_seq_one_letter_code
_entity_poly.pdbx_strand_id
1 'polypeptide(L)'
;MSHSLAIASRSNTSVVSIVESAFRQRRVFLWASLATFLLAMLFIFGTHKKYSSEMVLLIQNARGNQPITAEPTAAMPPPSDVTEEQLNSQAQVLQSQDVLDEVVSPGWRNTPVQNRSQAELMEHLGATSFLAKHLDITPTKKSHLISVELREHDPKTATDTMNHLLAVFLSKQQDLTRPRGASKFFAEEAEKYKTQWAAAQQKLSAYQQQQSITSPGDRETWLQQQLADAEMNLRNTDAQVDEMDKRILADKDELGRLPARQNTVQRTLPDSGYMDQMSTLLIQLQNQRTELLTKYKPGDRLVKQVEDQIASTEKALNDARSNHFGEVTTDVNPTWQSADQSYNSNRAAIQGLKARRAALAASIASLQDQLNKAEGGETTYKSLLHDVTDAENNYQLYVQKRDAAQIADAMDTHELLNVAVVQYPTYSPTPVHPRPLIDTVLAVLSSLFIGAFAVFLAENGRRTFSTPYELEQASKFPVLATVPLGEAAPPAILDPGGRSGRVAVLTTPGMRSTQLTKLNWANFLSHFGFKDGEDPVGSAL
;
A
#
# COMPACT_ATOMS: atom_id res chain seq x y z
N MET A 1 92.02 -15.46 24.03
CA MET A 1 92.90 -16.19 23.10
C MET A 1 92.86 -17.65 23.57
N SER A 2 92.15 -18.56 22.92
CA SER A 2 92.29 -19.03 21.55
C SER A 2 90.92 -19.32 20.90
N HIS A 3 90.80 -18.87 19.65
CA HIS A 3 89.73 -19.19 18.72
C HIS A 3 89.90 -20.58 18.11
N SER A 4 88.84 -21.02 17.42
CA SER A 4 88.73 -22.11 16.42
C SER A 4 88.18 -23.44 16.98
N LEU A 5 87.16 -24.09 16.42
CA LEU A 5 86.36 -23.84 15.22
C LEU A 5 85.00 -24.53 15.44
N ALA A 6 83.92 -23.76 15.42
CA ALA A 6 82.56 -24.27 15.34
C ALA A 6 82.34 -24.84 13.94
N ILE A 7 82.24 -26.16 13.81
CA ILE A 7 81.74 -26.80 12.60
C ILE A 7 80.23 -26.60 12.62
N ALA A 8 79.79 -25.57 11.91
CA ALA A 8 78.40 -25.31 11.63
C ALA A 8 77.81 -26.50 10.85
N SER A 9 76.92 -27.24 11.48
CA SER A 9 76.05 -28.20 10.80
C SER A 9 75.06 -27.44 9.93
N ARG A 10 75.45 -27.09 8.70
CA ARG A 10 74.48 -26.69 7.68
C ARG A 10 73.74 -27.94 7.23
N SER A 11 72.56 -28.18 7.79
CA SER A 11 71.52 -28.99 7.17
C SER A 11 71.02 -28.28 5.92
N ASN A 12 71.87 -28.21 4.88
CA ASN A 12 71.39 -27.90 3.55
C ASN A 12 70.78 -29.19 3.02
N THR A 13 69.45 -29.32 3.13
CA THR A 13 68.65 -30.09 2.18
C THR A 13 68.86 -29.47 0.80
N SER A 14 70.03 -29.75 0.23
CA SER A 14 70.52 -29.16 -0.99
C SER A 14 69.66 -29.68 -2.14
N VAL A 15 69.33 -28.81 -3.10
CA VAL A 15 68.68 -29.19 -4.36
C VAL A 15 69.39 -30.37 -5.03
N VAL A 16 70.70 -30.51 -4.78
CA VAL A 16 71.54 -31.63 -5.20
C VAL A 16 71.03 -32.98 -4.67
N SER A 17 70.58 -33.09 -3.41
CA SER A 17 70.09 -34.36 -2.86
C SER A 17 68.76 -34.78 -3.50
N ILE A 18 67.88 -33.83 -3.79
CA ILE A 18 66.62 -34.09 -4.49
C ILE A 18 66.90 -34.58 -5.92
N VAL A 19 67.86 -33.96 -6.61
CA VAL A 19 68.29 -34.37 -7.94
C VAL A 19 68.94 -35.76 -7.91
N GLU A 20 69.80 -36.04 -6.93
CA GLU A 20 70.42 -37.37 -6.76
C GLU A 20 69.37 -38.46 -6.46
N SER A 21 68.38 -38.18 -5.62
CA SER A 21 67.24 -39.06 -5.36
C SER A 21 66.44 -39.35 -6.64
N ALA A 22 66.20 -38.34 -7.47
CA ALA A 22 65.53 -38.47 -8.75
C ALA A 22 66.34 -39.31 -9.75
N PHE A 23 67.66 -39.13 -9.83
CA PHE A 23 68.53 -39.95 -10.68
C PHE A 23 68.58 -41.41 -10.22
N ARG A 24 68.59 -41.66 -8.90
CA ARG A 24 68.66 -43.02 -8.33
C ARG A 24 67.39 -43.81 -8.61
N GLN A 25 66.23 -43.18 -8.46
CA GLN A 25 64.92 -43.77 -8.76
C GLN A 25 64.39 -43.35 -10.12
N ARG A 26 65.26 -43.03 -11.09
CA ARG A 26 64.84 -42.59 -12.43
C ARG A 26 63.84 -43.53 -13.09
N ARG A 27 63.90 -44.83 -12.81
CA ARG A 27 62.92 -45.81 -13.30
C ARG A 27 61.55 -45.60 -12.67
N VAL A 28 61.46 -45.37 -11.36
CA VAL A 28 60.19 -45.09 -10.67
C VAL A 28 59.61 -43.76 -11.15
N PHE A 29 60.45 -42.71 -11.26
CA PHE A 29 60.02 -41.42 -11.80
C PHE A 29 59.45 -41.55 -13.21
N LEU A 30 60.18 -42.20 -14.12
CA LEU A 30 59.78 -42.36 -15.51
C LEU A 30 58.53 -43.23 -15.64
N TRP A 31 58.45 -44.37 -14.96
CA TRP A 31 57.27 -45.23 -15.03
C TRP A 31 56.03 -44.59 -14.39
N ALA A 32 56.17 -43.90 -13.26
CA ALA A 32 55.05 -43.23 -12.60
C ALA A 32 54.54 -42.03 -13.41
N SER A 33 55.45 -41.20 -13.94
CA SER A 33 55.08 -40.06 -14.80
C SER A 33 54.48 -40.55 -16.12
N LEU A 34 55.07 -41.59 -16.74
CA LEU A 34 54.55 -42.16 -17.98
C LEU A 34 53.18 -42.81 -17.77
N ALA A 35 52.99 -43.57 -16.70
CA ALA A 35 51.70 -44.20 -16.40
C ALA A 35 50.60 -43.17 -16.16
N THR A 36 50.88 -42.13 -15.36
CA THR A 36 49.90 -41.05 -15.10
C THR A 36 49.63 -40.20 -16.33
N PHE A 37 50.64 -39.90 -17.14
CA PHE A 37 50.46 -39.21 -18.42
C PHE A 37 49.62 -40.03 -19.39
N LEU A 38 49.89 -41.33 -19.53
CA LEU A 38 49.11 -42.22 -20.40
C LEU A 38 47.66 -42.34 -19.92
N LEU A 39 47.42 -42.43 -18.61
CA LEU A 39 46.06 -42.42 -18.04
C LEU A 39 45.33 -41.10 -18.30
N ALA A 40 46.01 -39.96 -18.11
CA ALA A 40 45.42 -38.65 -18.40
C ALA A 40 45.14 -38.47 -19.90
N MET A 41 46.03 -38.95 -20.76
CA MET A 41 45.84 -38.91 -22.21
C MET A 41 44.68 -39.83 -22.64
N LEU A 42 44.59 -41.04 -22.08
CA LEU A 42 43.46 -41.94 -22.30
C LEU A 42 42.14 -41.30 -21.84
N PHE A 43 42.16 -40.55 -20.73
CA PHE A 43 40.99 -39.79 -20.29
C PHE A 43 40.62 -38.64 -21.25
N ILE A 44 41.59 -37.85 -21.72
CA ILE A 44 41.37 -36.74 -22.66
C ILE A 44 40.85 -37.25 -24.01
N PHE A 45 41.38 -38.36 -24.54
CA PHE A 45 40.92 -38.94 -25.81
C PHE A 45 39.65 -39.80 -25.66
N GLY A 46 39.43 -40.37 -24.48
CA GLY A 46 38.24 -41.18 -24.18
C GLY A 46 37.02 -40.36 -23.78
N THR A 47 37.19 -39.10 -23.39
CA THR A 47 36.07 -38.20 -23.10
C THR A 47 35.44 -37.71 -24.40
N HIS A 48 34.11 -37.83 -24.49
CA HIS A 48 33.37 -37.33 -25.64
C HIS A 48 33.51 -35.80 -25.76
N LYS A 49 33.68 -35.34 -27.01
CA LYS A 49 33.66 -33.91 -27.33
C LYS A 49 32.31 -33.32 -26.91
N LYS A 50 32.36 -32.14 -26.29
CA LYS A 50 31.19 -31.35 -25.92
C LYS A 50 31.17 -30.06 -26.72
N TYR A 51 30.04 -29.77 -27.32
CA TYR A 51 29.73 -28.56 -28.07
C TYR A 51 28.82 -27.68 -27.23
N SER A 52 28.83 -26.39 -27.52
CA SER A 52 28.04 -25.41 -26.78
C SER A 52 27.14 -24.63 -27.72
N SER A 53 25.90 -24.42 -27.29
CA SER A 53 24.95 -23.50 -27.90
C SER A 53 24.67 -22.39 -26.90
N GLU A 54 24.85 -21.14 -27.31
CA GLU A 54 24.65 -19.95 -26.48
C GLU A 54 23.48 -19.13 -27.01
N MET A 55 22.67 -18.59 -26.11
CA MET A 55 21.68 -17.56 -26.42
C MET A 55 21.71 -16.46 -25.37
N VAL A 56 21.35 -15.24 -25.78
CA VAL A 56 21.33 -14.06 -24.91
C VAL A 56 19.95 -13.42 -24.96
N LEU A 57 19.35 -13.26 -23.79
CA LEU A 57 18.04 -12.66 -23.60
C LEU A 57 18.18 -11.31 -22.89
N LEU A 58 17.50 -10.30 -23.41
CA LEU A 58 17.37 -8.98 -22.79
C LEU A 58 16.05 -8.90 -22.05
N ILE A 59 16.10 -8.71 -20.74
CA ILE A 59 14.92 -8.46 -19.92
C ILE A 59 14.61 -6.96 -19.98
N GLN A 60 13.36 -6.63 -20.29
CA GLN A 60 12.86 -5.27 -20.37
C GLN A 60 11.65 -5.11 -19.46
N ASN A 61 11.44 -3.92 -18.93
CA ASN A 61 10.21 -3.56 -18.22
C ASN A 61 9.29 -2.75 -19.16
N ALA A 62 9.07 -3.26 -20.38
CA ALA A 62 8.26 -2.60 -21.40
C ALA A 62 6.76 -2.61 -21.04
N ARG A 63 6.33 -3.61 -20.25
CA ARG A 63 5.03 -3.72 -19.60
C ARG A 63 5.26 -3.61 -18.10
N GLY A 64 4.67 -2.61 -17.44
CA GLY A 64 4.68 -2.55 -15.98
C GLY A 64 4.10 -3.85 -15.41
N ASN A 65 4.89 -4.56 -14.59
CA ASN A 65 4.51 -5.85 -13.99
C ASN A 65 3.46 -5.69 -12.87
N GLN A 66 2.33 -5.03 -13.12
CA GLN A 66 1.22 -5.01 -12.17
C GLN A 66 0.25 -6.15 -12.50
N PRO A 67 0.00 -7.08 -11.55
CA PRO A 67 -1.03 -8.08 -11.74
C PRO A 67 -2.37 -7.37 -11.98
N ILE A 68 -3.12 -7.84 -12.98
CA ILE A 68 -4.44 -7.30 -13.29
C ILE A 68 -5.41 -7.76 -12.19
N THR A 69 -5.39 -7.08 -11.05
CA THR A 69 -6.29 -7.33 -9.92
C THR A 69 -7.55 -6.48 -10.02
N ALA A 70 -8.60 -6.92 -9.33
CA ALA A 70 -9.89 -6.23 -9.24
C ALA A 70 -9.85 -4.96 -8.35
N GLU A 71 -8.71 -4.64 -7.75
CA GLU A 71 -8.57 -3.46 -6.88
C GLU A 71 -8.32 -2.17 -7.70
N PRO A 72 -8.79 -1.01 -7.20
CA PRO A 72 -8.47 0.29 -7.76
C PRO A 72 -6.96 0.49 -7.78
N THR A 73 -6.39 0.55 -8.98
CA THR A 73 -4.95 0.73 -9.15
C THR A 73 -4.61 2.19 -8.92
N ALA A 74 -3.83 2.48 -7.86
CA ALA A 74 -3.22 3.79 -7.68
C ALA A 74 -2.35 4.12 -8.91
N ALA A 75 -2.25 5.41 -9.24
CA ALA A 75 -1.55 5.94 -10.41
C ALA A 75 -0.26 5.17 -10.74
N MET A 76 -0.09 4.82 -12.02
CA MET A 76 1.09 4.11 -12.54
C MET A 76 2.37 4.72 -11.98
N PRO A 77 3.12 4.00 -11.13
CA PRO A 77 4.49 4.36 -10.85
C PRO A 77 5.26 4.36 -12.18
N PRO A 78 6.26 5.25 -12.36
CA PRO A 78 7.11 5.19 -13.53
C PRO A 78 7.71 3.78 -13.67
N PRO A 79 7.92 3.29 -14.91
CA PRO A 79 8.51 1.97 -15.12
C PRO A 79 9.84 1.91 -14.35
N SER A 80 9.89 1.06 -13.34
CA SER A 80 11.09 0.86 -12.54
C SER A 80 12.17 0.19 -13.38
N ASP A 81 13.44 0.54 -13.15
CA ASP A 81 14.56 -0.21 -13.74
C ASP A 81 14.46 -1.70 -13.37
N VAL A 82 14.95 -2.56 -14.27
CA VAL A 82 14.94 -4.02 -14.06
C VAL A 82 15.87 -4.33 -12.88
N THR A 83 15.33 -4.96 -11.84
CA THR A 83 16.11 -5.28 -10.65
C THR A 83 16.90 -6.59 -10.84
N GLU A 84 17.99 -6.75 -10.07
CA GLU A 84 18.74 -8.01 -10.04
C GLU A 84 17.87 -9.18 -9.57
N GLU A 85 16.92 -8.93 -8.67
CA GLU A 85 15.92 -9.91 -8.24
C GLU A 85 15.01 -10.37 -9.38
N GLN A 86 14.61 -9.48 -10.29
CA GLN A 86 13.83 -9.82 -11.47
C GLN A 86 14.66 -10.65 -12.46
N LEU A 87 15.92 -10.30 -12.71
CA LEU A 87 16.82 -11.10 -13.54
C LEU A 87 17.03 -12.51 -12.98
N ASN A 88 17.27 -12.62 -11.68
CA ASN A 88 17.42 -13.91 -11.00
C ASN A 88 16.13 -14.72 -11.04
N SER A 89 14.97 -14.07 -10.92
CA SER A 89 13.66 -14.73 -11.02
C SER A 89 13.44 -15.29 -12.42
N GLN A 90 13.75 -14.53 -13.48
CA GLN A 90 13.66 -14.99 -14.86
C GLN A 90 14.63 -16.15 -15.15
N ALA A 91 15.85 -16.09 -14.60
CA ALA A 91 16.80 -17.19 -14.66
C ALA A 91 16.27 -18.47 -13.96
N GLN A 92 15.60 -18.34 -12.82
CA GLN A 92 14.95 -19.48 -12.14
C GLN A 92 13.76 -20.02 -12.93
N VAL A 93 13.00 -19.18 -13.62
CA VAL A 93 11.92 -19.65 -14.52
C VAL A 93 12.49 -20.49 -15.65
N LEU A 94 13.60 -20.07 -16.27
CA LEU A 94 14.31 -20.87 -17.28
C LEU A 94 14.81 -22.23 -16.75
N GLN A 95 15.20 -22.29 -15.47
CA GLN A 95 15.63 -23.54 -14.79
C GLN A 95 14.47 -24.35 -14.19
N SER A 96 13.24 -23.85 -14.26
CA SER A 96 12.10 -24.50 -13.60
C SER A 96 11.78 -25.86 -14.25
N GLN A 97 11.40 -26.84 -13.43
CA GLN A 97 10.96 -28.16 -13.93
C GLN A 97 9.84 -28.02 -14.97
N ASP A 98 8.93 -27.08 -14.75
CA ASP A 98 7.90 -26.67 -15.69
C ASP A 98 8.38 -26.47 -17.13
N VAL A 99 9.49 -25.76 -17.28
CA VAL A 99 10.08 -25.41 -18.58
C VAL A 99 10.91 -26.57 -19.09
N LEU A 100 11.74 -27.17 -18.24
CA LEU A 100 12.61 -28.28 -18.64
C LEU A 100 11.83 -29.53 -19.07
N ASP A 101 10.74 -29.87 -18.38
CA ASP A 101 9.86 -30.99 -18.71
C ASP A 101 9.23 -30.77 -20.11
N GLU A 102 8.75 -29.56 -20.37
CA GLU A 102 8.09 -29.22 -21.64
C GLU A 102 9.08 -29.18 -22.82
N VAL A 103 10.35 -28.82 -22.57
CA VAL A 103 11.44 -28.88 -23.57
C VAL A 103 11.80 -30.33 -23.93
N VAL A 104 11.88 -31.20 -22.93
CA VAL A 104 12.21 -32.63 -23.13
C VAL A 104 11.03 -33.36 -23.76
N SER A 105 9.80 -33.06 -23.33
CA SER A 105 8.59 -33.74 -23.79
C SER A 105 7.44 -32.74 -23.88
N PRO A 106 7.16 -32.21 -25.09
CA PRO A 106 6.04 -31.31 -25.30
C PRO A 106 4.71 -31.92 -24.84
N GLY A 107 3.93 -31.17 -24.07
CA GLY A 107 2.66 -31.61 -23.51
C GLY A 107 2.78 -32.59 -22.34
N TRP A 108 3.98 -32.79 -21.76
CA TRP A 108 4.19 -33.66 -20.61
C TRP A 108 3.15 -33.42 -19.53
N ARG A 109 2.88 -32.16 -19.20
CA ARG A 109 1.92 -31.76 -18.16
C ARG A 109 0.47 -32.10 -18.43
N ASN A 110 0.07 -32.15 -19.69
CA ASN A 110 -1.31 -32.40 -20.06
C ASN A 110 -1.66 -33.89 -20.02
N THR A 111 -0.66 -34.77 -19.92
CA THR A 111 -0.89 -36.21 -19.77
C THR A 111 -0.97 -36.60 -18.29
N PRO A 112 -2.04 -37.27 -17.83
CA PRO A 112 -2.10 -37.78 -16.47
C PRO A 112 -0.97 -38.77 -16.19
N VAL A 113 -0.34 -38.68 -15.02
CA VAL A 113 0.78 -39.54 -14.61
C VAL A 113 0.41 -41.02 -14.66
N GLN A 114 -0.86 -41.36 -14.44
CA GLN A 114 -1.40 -42.72 -14.46
C GLN A 114 -1.34 -43.39 -15.84
N ASN A 115 -1.26 -42.60 -16.91
CA ASN A 115 -1.21 -43.10 -18.28
C ASN A 115 0.24 -43.31 -18.79
N ARG A 116 1.24 -43.07 -17.94
CA ARG A 116 2.66 -43.13 -18.31
C ARG A 116 3.27 -44.45 -17.85
N SER A 117 4.04 -45.08 -18.72
CA SER A 117 4.82 -46.25 -18.33
C SER A 117 5.99 -45.85 -17.42
N GLN A 118 6.46 -46.79 -16.59
CA GLN A 118 7.60 -46.54 -15.71
C GLN A 118 8.90 -46.29 -16.49
N ALA A 119 9.03 -46.85 -17.71
CA ALA A 119 10.15 -46.62 -18.59
C ALA A 119 10.17 -45.18 -19.13
N GLU A 120 9.03 -44.68 -19.64
CA GLU A 120 8.89 -43.29 -20.11
C GLU A 120 9.17 -42.28 -18.99
N LEU A 121 8.72 -42.58 -17.75
CA LEU A 121 8.97 -41.71 -16.60
C LEU A 121 10.46 -41.63 -16.27
N MET A 122 11.17 -42.76 -16.28
CA MET A 122 12.60 -42.80 -15.99
C MET A 122 13.44 -42.17 -17.10
N GLU A 123 13.05 -42.36 -18.36
CA GLU A 123 13.69 -41.70 -19.51
C GLU A 123 13.53 -40.18 -19.43
N HIS A 124 12.30 -39.71 -19.18
CA HIS A 124 12.03 -38.29 -19.05
C HIS A 124 12.79 -37.66 -17.88
N LEU A 125 12.77 -38.26 -16.69
CA LEU A 125 13.53 -37.78 -15.53
C LEU A 125 15.04 -37.79 -15.79
N GLY A 126 15.53 -38.79 -16.52
CA GLY A 126 16.91 -38.86 -16.97
C GLY A 126 17.27 -37.67 -17.86
N ALA A 127 16.47 -37.43 -18.90
CA ALA A 127 16.67 -36.35 -19.86
C ALA A 127 16.54 -34.95 -19.22
N THR A 128 15.55 -34.72 -18.36
CA THR A 128 15.40 -33.43 -17.65
C THR A 128 16.53 -33.19 -16.68
N SER A 129 16.96 -34.21 -15.93
CA SER A 129 18.11 -34.09 -15.03
C SER A 129 19.43 -33.87 -15.78
N PHE A 130 19.56 -34.44 -16.97
CA PHE A 130 20.71 -34.21 -17.84
C PHE A 130 20.71 -32.76 -18.34
N LEU A 131 19.57 -32.27 -18.84
CA LEU A 131 19.41 -30.89 -19.31
C LEU A 131 19.71 -29.89 -18.19
N ALA A 132 19.12 -30.08 -17.01
CA ALA A 132 19.35 -29.23 -15.84
C ALA A 132 20.82 -29.14 -15.42
N LYS A 133 21.60 -30.22 -15.57
CA LYS A 133 23.04 -30.26 -15.23
C LYS A 133 23.94 -29.62 -16.27
N HIS A 134 23.51 -29.59 -17.53
CA HIS A 134 24.31 -29.12 -18.66
C HIS A 134 23.89 -27.76 -19.19
N LEU A 135 22.80 -27.20 -18.63
CA LEU A 135 22.30 -25.86 -18.89
C LEU A 135 22.84 -24.89 -17.84
N ASP A 136 23.68 -23.96 -18.28
CA ASP A 136 24.22 -22.88 -17.45
C ASP A 136 23.47 -21.59 -17.76
N ILE A 137 22.81 -21.01 -16.76
CA ILE A 137 22.01 -19.79 -16.91
C ILE A 137 22.57 -18.75 -15.95
N THR A 138 23.13 -17.68 -16.52
CA THR A 138 23.83 -16.66 -15.76
C THR A 138 23.31 -15.26 -16.09
N PRO A 139 22.72 -14.56 -15.10
CA PRO A 139 22.47 -13.13 -15.20
C PRO A 139 23.80 -12.38 -15.33
N THR A 140 23.91 -11.55 -16.37
CA THR A 140 25.13 -10.77 -16.61
C THR A 140 25.20 -9.61 -15.62
N LYS A 141 26.26 -9.55 -14.82
CA LYS A 141 26.42 -8.51 -13.79
C LYS A 141 26.35 -7.11 -14.40
N LYS A 142 25.60 -6.21 -13.75
CA LYS A 142 25.41 -4.81 -14.18
C LYS A 142 24.81 -4.68 -15.59
N SER A 143 23.96 -5.62 -15.97
CA SER A 143 23.31 -5.66 -17.27
C SER A 143 21.92 -6.28 -17.14
N HIS A 144 21.02 -6.00 -18.08
CA HIS A 144 19.70 -6.62 -18.15
C HIS A 144 19.70 -7.90 -19.01
N LEU A 145 20.88 -8.50 -19.21
CA LEU A 145 21.08 -9.66 -20.07
C LEU A 145 21.18 -10.95 -19.25
N ILE A 146 20.49 -11.99 -19.71
CA ILE A 146 20.66 -13.37 -19.24
C ILE A 146 21.36 -14.15 -20.34
N SER A 147 22.53 -14.70 -20.03
CA SER A 147 23.24 -15.65 -20.91
C SER A 147 22.79 -17.07 -20.55
N VAL A 148 22.50 -17.86 -21.57
CA VAL A 148 22.11 -19.26 -21.43
C VAL A 148 23.01 -20.10 -22.33
N GLU A 149 23.74 -21.03 -21.72
CA GLU A 149 24.68 -21.92 -22.38
C GLU A 149 24.26 -23.38 -22.19
N LEU A 150 24.13 -24.16 -23.27
CA LEU A 150 23.83 -25.59 -23.21
C LEU A 150 25.01 -26.39 -23.77
N ARG A 151 25.53 -27.34 -22.98
CA ARG A 151 26.66 -28.21 -23.37
C ARG A 151 26.21 -29.62 -23.72
N GLU A 152 26.39 -30.03 -24.97
CA GLU A 152 25.90 -31.31 -25.51
C GLU A 152 26.94 -32.05 -26.35
N HIS A 153 26.73 -33.34 -26.60
CA HIS A 153 27.61 -34.16 -27.45
C HIS A 153 27.52 -33.88 -28.95
N ASP A 154 26.39 -33.38 -29.45
CA ASP A 154 26.18 -33.04 -30.85
C ASP A 154 25.84 -31.53 -30.96
N PRO A 155 26.57 -30.75 -31.78
CA PRO A 155 26.27 -29.33 -31.96
C PRO A 155 24.86 -29.08 -32.50
N LYS A 156 24.30 -30.02 -33.27
CA LYS A 156 22.95 -29.89 -33.80
C LYS A 156 21.91 -30.02 -32.69
N THR A 157 21.98 -31.09 -31.89
CA THR A 157 21.06 -31.27 -30.76
C THR A 157 21.19 -30.17 -29.72
N ALA A 158 22.38 -29.63 -29.48
CA ALA A 158 22.57 -28.45 -28.62
C ALA A 158 21.76 -27.25 -29.10
N THR A 159 21.82 -26.99 -30.41
CA THR A 159 21.14 -25.84 -31.05
C THR A 159 19.64 -26.06 -31.07
N ASP A 160 19.18 -27.24 -31.48
CA ASP A 160 17.76 -27.60 -31.56
C ASP A 160 17.10 -27.58 -30.17
N THR A 161 17.76 -28.13 -29.16
CA THR A 161 17.25 -28.13 -27.77
C THR A 161 17.20 -26.72 -27.20
N MET A 162 18.20 -25.88 -27.49
CA MET A 162 18.19 -24.47 -27.07
C MET A 162 17.09 -23.66 -27.77
N ASN A 163 16.83 -23.91 -29.06
CA ASN A 163 15.71 -23.31 -29.78
C ASN A 163 14.36 -23.72 -29.18
N HIS A 164 14.21 -25.00 -28.80
CA HIS A 164 13.01 -25.46 -28.10
C HIS A 164 12.88 -24.81 -26.72
N LEU A 165 13.96 -24.68 -25.96
CA LEU A 165 13.97 -23.97 -24.67
C LEU A 165 13.52 -22.52 -24.83
N LEU A 166 14.02 -21.82 -25.85
CA LEU A 166 13.60 -20.45 -26.16
C LEU A 166 12.10 -20.38 -26.45
N ALA A 167 11.59 -21.26 -27.32
CA ALA A 167 10.17 -21.28 -27.68
C ALA A 167 9.27 -21.57 -26.46
N VAL A 168 9.62 -22.56 -25.64
CA VAL A 168 8.88 -22.91 -24.42
C VAL A 168 8.92 -21.75 -23.41
N PHE A 169 10.07 -21.10 -23.23
CA PHE A 169 10.21 -19.97 -22.31
C PHE A 169 9.34 -18.78 -22.74
N LEU A 170 9.38 -18.40 -24.03
CA LEU A 170 8.55 -17.31 -24.55
C LEU A 170 7.06 -17.64 -24.41
N SER A 171 6.65 -18.88 -24.69
CA SER A 171 5.27 -19.35 -24.48
C SER A 171 4.86 -19.28 -23.01
N LYS A 172 5.72 -19.71 -22.09
CA LYS A 172 5.45 -19.66 -20.64
C LYS A 172 5.31 -18.22 -20.15
N GLN A 173 6.15 -17.31 -20.64
CA GLN A 173 6.09 -15.90 -20.29
C GLN A 173 4.78 -15.27 -20.78
N GLN A 174 4.30 -15.65 -21.97
CA GLN A 174 2.99 -15.23 -22.47
C GLN A 174 1.85 -15.71 -21.56
N ASP A 175 1.85 -16.99 -21.16
CA ASP A 175 0.82 -17.55 -20.28
C ASP A 175 0.84 -16.94 -18.86
N LEU A 176 2.02 -16.66 -18.28
CA LEU A 176 2.14 -16.04 -16.95
C LEU A 176 1.63 -14.59 -16.93
N THR A 177 1.80 -13.87 -18.04
CA THR A 177 1.41 -12.46 -18.14
C THR A 177 -0.06 -12.30 -18.58
N ARG A 178 -0.69 -13.37 -19.08
CA ARG A 178 -2.06 -13.36 -19.63
C ARG A 178 -2.96 -14.42 -18.97
N PRO A 179 -3.81 -14.03 -18.00
CA PRO A 179 -4.98 -14.84 -17.67
C PRO A 179 -5.88 -14.88 -18.92
N ARG A 180 -6.03 -16.06 -19.52
CA ARG A 180 -6.85 -16.22 -20.74
C ARG A 180 -8.27 -15.69 -20.48
N GLY A 181 -8.74 -14.81 -21.36
CA GLY A 181 -10.09 -14.24 -21.30
C GLY A 181 -10.25 -12.96 -20.48
N ALA A 182 -9.18 -12.39 -19.91
CA ALA A 182 -9.23 -11.16 -19.13
C ALA A 182 -9.90 -9.98 -19.87
N SER A 183 -9.50 -9.71 -21.12
CA SER A 183 -10.09 -8.64 -21.95
C SER A 183 -11.60 -8.81 -22.15
N LYS A 184 -12.05 -10.05 -22.45
CA LYS A 184 -13.47 -10.37 -22.59
C LYS A 184 -14.22 -10.22 -21.26
N PHE A 185 -13.65 -10.71 -20.16
CA PHE A 185 -14.21 -10.57 -18.82
C PHE A 185 -14.42 -9.10 -18.43
N PHE A 186 -13.39 -8.26 -18.57
CA PHE A 186 -13.50 -6.84 -18.25
C PHE A 186 -14.46 -6.10 -19.19
N ALA A 187 -14.56 -6.51 -20.47
CA ALA A 187 -15.54 -5.95 -21.40
C ALA A 187 -16.98 -6.29 -20.99
N GLU A 188 -17.25 -7.54 -20.61
CA GLU A 188 -18.57 -7.99 -20.15
C GLU A 188 -18.97 -7.28 -18.84
N GLU A 189 -18.05 -7.17 -17.88
CA GLU A 189 -18.31 -6.52 -16.60
C GLU A 189 -18.45 -4.99 -16.76
N ALA A 190 -17.70 -4.35 -17.67
CA ALA A 190 -17.89 -2.94 -18.01
C ALA A 190 -19.28 -2.65 -18.60
N GLU A 191 -19.78 -3.49 -19.51
CA GLU A 191 -21.15 -3.31 -20.04
C GLU A 191 -22.21 -3.56 -18.96
N LYS A 192 -21.99 -4.54 -18.07
CA LYS A 192 -22.87 -4.73 -16.90
C LYS A 192 -22.92 -3.48 -16.02
N TYR A 193 -21.78 -2.92 -15.62
CA TYR A 193 -21.77 -1.69 -14.79
C TYR A 193 -22.33 -0.47 -15.52
N LYS A 194 -22.15 -0.36 -16.83
CA LYS A 194 -22.79 0.67 -17.65
C LYS A 194 -24.32 0.60 -17.60
N THR A 195 -24.89 -0.60 -17.70
CA THR A 195 -26.35 -0.78 -17.58
C THR A 195 -26.85 -0.45 -16.17
N GLN A 196 -26.08 -0.82 -15.13
CA GLN A 196 -26.41 -0.47 -13.75
C GLN A 196 -26.33 1.05 -13.52
N TRP A 197 -25.32 1.72 -14.05
CA TRP A 197 -25.18 3.17 -13.98
C TRP A 197 -26.34 3.87 -14.69
N ALA A 198 -26.71 3.45 -15.90
CA ALA A 198 -27.86 3.99 -16.60
C ALA A 198 -29.18 3.80 -15.82
N ALA A 199 -29.37 2.62 -15.21
CA ALA A 199 -30.53 2.35 -14.38
C ALA A 199 -30.56 3.20 -13.09
N ALA A 200 -29.41 3.39 -12.43
CA ALA A 200 -29.28 4.27 -11.27
C ALA A 200 -29.58 5.73 -11.63
N GLN A 201 -29.04 6.21 -12.76
CA GLN A 201 -29.28 7.56 -13.28
C GLN A 201 -30.77 7.78 -13.55
N GLN A 202 -31.43 6.79 -14.16
CA GLN A 202 -32.87 6.86 -14.43
C GLN A 202 -33.69 6.89 -13.14
N LYS A 203 -33.33 6.09 -12.12
CA LYS A 203 -34.00 6.13 -10.80
C LYS A 203 -33.84 7.50 -10.13
N LEU A 204 -32.63 8.07 -10.14
CA LEU A 204 -32.36 9.41 -9.60
C LEU A 204 -33.18 10.48 -10.34
N SER A 205 -33.18 10.43 -11.68
CA SER A 205 -33.95 11.38 -12.50
C SER A 205 -35.47 11.25 -12.27
N ALA A 206 -35.99 10.03 -12.16
CA ALA A 206 -37.42 9.80 -11.89
C ALA A 206 -37.80 10.33 -10.49
N TYR A 207 -36.93 10.13 -9.50
CA TYR A 207 -37.12 10.65 -8.15
C TYR A 207 -37.11 12.19 -8.13
N GLN A 208 -36.15 12.83 -8.82
CA GLN A 208 -36.09 14.29 -8.98
C GLN A 208 -37.35 14.85 -9.63
N GLN A 209 -37.84 14.21 -10.71
CA GLN A 209 -39.07 14.62 -11.40
C GLN A 209 -40.31 14.46 -10.50
N GLN A 210 -40.43 13.33 -9.80
CA GLN A 210 -41.58 13.06 -8.91
C GLN A 210 -41.65 14.05 -7.76
N GLN A 211 -40.51 14.42 -7.16
CA GLN A 211 -40.46 15.30 -6.01
C GLN A 211 -40.32 16.79 -6.38
N SER A 212 -40.14 17.11 -7.68
CA SER A 212 -39.81 18.47 -8.15
C SER A 212 -38.61 19.07 -7.40
N ILE A 213 -37.61 18.23 -7.10
CA ILE A 213 -36.42 18.62 -6.35
C ILE A 213 -35.29 18.89 -7.34
N THR A 214 -34.96 20.16 -7.53
CA THR A 214 -33.77 20.59 -8.29
C THR A 214 -32.53 20.70 -7.38
N SER A 215 -32.74 21.00 -6.09
CA SER A 215 -31.71 21.05 -5.03
C SER A 215 -32.39 20.84 -3.66
N PRO A 216 -32.25 19.66 -3.00
CA PRO A 216 -32.95 19.38 -1.75
C PRO A 216 -32.48 20.27 -0.58
N GLY A 217 -31.17 20.51 -0.49
CA GLY A 217 -30.58 21.26 0.63
C GLY A 217 -31.02 22.73 0.70
N ASP A 218 -31.26 23.37 -0.45
CA ASP A 218 -31.74 24.76 -0.48
C ASP A 218 -33.17 24.89 0.04
N ARG A 219 -34.02 23.87 -0.21
CA ARG A 219 -35.41 23.86 0.24
C ARG A 219 -35.51 23.64 1.75
N GLU A 220 -34.73 22.73 2.30
CA GLU A 220 -34.70 22.48 3.75
C GLU A 220 -34.24 23.73 4.50
N THR A 221 -33.14 24.34 4.04
CA THR A 221 -32.61 25.58 4.62
C THR A 221 -33.64 26.72 4.59
N TRP A 222 -34.34 26.88 3.46
CA TRP A 222 -35.40 27.88 3.34
C TRP A 222 -36.59 27.61 4.29
N LEU A 223 -37.02 26.35 4.42
CA LEU A 223 -38.10 25.95 5.33
C LEU A 223 -37.71 26.20 6.81
N GLN A 224 -36.47 25.86 7.19
CA GLN A 224 -35.95 26.12 8.54
C GLN A 224 -35.93 27.63 8.85
N GLN A 225 -35.54 28.47 7.89
CA GLN A 225 -35.54 29.92 8.07
C GLN A 225 -36.96 30.48 8.20
N GLN A 226 -37.91 30.04 7.36
CA GLN A 226 -39.31 30.42 7.48
C GLN A 226 -39.94 29.99 8.82
N LEU A 227 -39.58 28.80 9.31
CA LEU A 227 -40.02 28.30 10.61
C LEU A 227 -39.48 29.19 11.75
N ALA A 228 -38.20 29.52 11.73
CA ALA A 228 -37.58 30.40 12.73
C ALA A 228 -38.22 31.81 12.74
N ASP A 229 -38.51 32.37 11.56
CA ASP A 229 -39.20 33.66 11.43
C ASP A 229 -40.64 33.60 11.98
N ALA A 230 -41.38 32.53 11.67
CA ALA A 230 -42.74 32.32 12.18
C ALA A 230 -42.77 32.15 13.71
N GLU A 231 -41.82 31.40 14.27
CA GLU A 231 -41.66 31.24 15.73
C GLU A 231 -41.30 32.56 16.42
N MET A 232 -40.41 33.37 15.83
CA MET A 232 -40.09 34.69 16.35
C MET A 232 -41.33 35.60 16.35
N ASN A 233 -42.10 35.58 15.28
CA ASN A 233 -43.36 36.33 15.18
C ASN A 233 -44.41 35.85 16.19
N LEU A 234 -44.48 34.53 16.44
CA LEU A 234 -45.37 33.96 17.45
C LEU A 234 -44.98 34.46 18.85
N ARG A 235 -43.69 34.37 19.22
CA ARG A 235 -43.17 34.88 20.51
C ARG A 235 -43.48 36.36 20.72
N ASN A 236 -43.29 37.18 19.68
CA ASN A 236 -43.62 38.60 19.72
C ASN A 236 -45.13 38.84 19.89
N THR A 237 -45.97 38.05 19.20
CA THR A 237 -47.43 38.15 19.32
C THR A 237 -47.91 37.68 20.70
N ASP A 238 -47.32 36.63 21.26
CA ASP A 238 -47.61 36.16 22.62
C ASP A 238 -47.30 37.24 23.66
N ALA A 239 -46.14 37.91 23.55
CA ALA A 239 -45.80 39.04 24.42
C ALA A 239 -46.81 40.21 24.30
N GLN A 240 -47.30 40.49 23.08
CA GLN A 240 -48.33 41.51 22.85
C GLN A 240 -49.69 41.11 23.44
N VAL A 241 -50.06 39.82 23.35
CA VAL A 241 -51.28 39.30 23.99
C VAL A 241 -51.19 39.48 25.50
N ASP A 242 -50.06 39.11 26.11
CA ASP A 242 -49.84 39.24 27.55
C ASP A 242 -49.85 40.71 28.02
N GLU A 243 -49.24 41.62 27.25
CA GLU A 243 -49.31 43.06 27.52
C GLU A 243 -50.75 43.57 27.46
N MET A 244 -51.49 43.17 26.41
CA MET A 244 -52.87 43.61 26.21
C MET A 244 -53.81 43.06 27.28
N ASP A 245 -53.67 41.79 27.68
CA ASP A 245 -54.45 41.18 28.78
C ASP A 245 -54.21 41.95 30.10
N LYS A 246 -52.96 42.36 30.38
CA LYS A 246 -52.65 43.21 31.56
C LYS A 246 -53.27 44.61 31.47
N ARG A 247 -53.25 45.26 30.29
CA ARG A 247 -53.92 46.56 30.09
C ARG A 247 -55.43 46.47 30.31
N ILE A 248 -56.08 45.45 29.76
CA ILE A 248 -57.52 45.22 29.96
C ILE A 248 -57.87 45.04 31.44
N LEU A 249 -57.03 44.32 32.21
CA LEU A 249 -57.21 44.18 33.65
C LEU A 249 -57.08 45.53 34.37
N ALA A 250 -56.08 46.35 34.02
CA ALA A 250 -55.90 47.68 34.59
C ALA A 250 -57.08 48.62 34.28
N ASP A 251 -57.55 48.67 33.03
CA ASP A 251 -58.70 49.48 32.62
C ASP A 251 -59.97 49.06 33.37
N LYS A 252 -60.15 47.74 33.57
CA LYS A 252 -61.29 47.18 34.31
C LYS A 252 -61.25 47.58 35.79
N ASP A 253 -60.09 47.53 36.41
CA ASP A 253 -59.89 47.97 37.80
C ASP A 253 -60.16 49.48 37.96
N GLU A 254 -59.74 50.30 36.99
CA GLU A 254 -60.00 51.73 36.96
C GLU A 254 -61.50 52.05 36.83
N LEU A 255 -62.21 51.35 35.94
CA LEU A 255 -63.68 51.45 35.79
C LEU A 255 -64.44 51.12 37.07
N GLY A 256 -63.91 50.20 37.91
CA GLY A 256 -64.50 49.86 39.20
C GLY A 256 -64.28 50.90 40.30
N ARG A 257 -63.24 51.76 40.15
CA ARG A 257 -62.91 52.82 41.12
C ARG A 257 -63.57 54.15 40.78
N LEU A 258 -63.83 54.42 39.51
CA LEU A 258 -64.43 55.68 39.05
C LEU A 258 -65.97 55.63 39.11
N PRO A 259 -66.64 56.64 39.69
CA PRO A 259 -68.09 56.72 39.60
C PRO A 259 -68.51 57.06 38.16
N ALA A 260 -69.51 56.33 37.65
CA ALA A 260 -70.02 56.51 36.28
C ALA A 260 -70.66 57.89 36.05
N ARG A 261 -71.17 58.53 37.11
CA ARG A 261 -71.71 59.88 37.07
C ARG A 261 -71.05 60.75 38.13
N GLN A 262 -70.82 62.01 37.82
CA GLN A 262 -70.31 63.02 38.73
C GLN A 262 -71.32 64.16 38.90
N ASN A 263 -71.30 64.82 40.06
CA ASN A 263 -72.17 65.97 40.33
C ASN A 263 -71.56 67.20 39.66
N THR A 264 -72.29 67.84 38.75
CA THR A 264 -71.76 68.93 37.91
C THR A 264 -72.25 70.31 38.32
N VAL A 265 -73.42 70.42 38.97
CA VAL A 265 -73.96 71.71 39.45
C VAL A 265 -74.79 71.48 40.72
N GLN A 266 -74.57 72.30 41.73
CA GLN A 266 -75.45 72.44 42.89
C GLN A 266 -76.10 73.82 42.78
N ARG A 267 -77.28 73.88 42.12
CA ARG A 267 -77.99 75.14 41.94
C ARG A 267 -78.87 75.35 43.17
N THR A 268 -78.52 76.31 44.01
CA THR A 268 -79.47 76.88 44.97
C THR A 268 -80.49 77.68 44.18
N LEU A 269 -81.75 77.21 44.18
CA LEU A 269 -82.84 77.97 43.59
C LEU A 269 -83.00 79.28 44.37
N PRO A 270 -82.97 80.47 43.73
CA PRO A 270 -83.31 81.71 44.40
C PRO A 270 -84.75 81.62 44.90
N ASP A 271 -84.96 81.84 46.19
CA ASP A 271 -86.28 81.81 46.80
C ASP A 271 -87.20 82.84 46.11
N SER A 272 -88.30 82.37 45.54
CA SER A 272 -89.13 83.11 44.59
C SER A 272 -90.06 84.08 45.31
N GLY A 273 -89.51 85.12 45.95
CA GLY A 273 -90.26 86.24 46.57
C GLY A 273 -91.27 85.87 47.67
N TYR A 274 -91.44 84.59 47.98
CA TYR A 274 -92.38 84.09 48.98
C TYR A 274 -91.95 84.52 50.38
N MET A 275 -90.65 84.45 50.70
CA MET A 275 -90.13 85.00 51.96
C MET A 275 -90.33 86.51 52.08
N ASP A 276 -90.17 87.27 51.00
CA ASP A 276 -90.37 88.73 51.02
C ASP A 276 -91.84 89.08 51.26
N GLN A 277 -92.76 88.34 50.63
CA GLN A 277 -94.20 88.49 50.84
C GLN A 277 -94.61 88.14 52.28
N MET A 278 -94.12 87.01 52.81
CA MET A 278 -94.41 86.58 54.18
C MET A 278 -93.81 87.55 55.21
N SER A 279 -92.61 88.08 54.95
CA SER A 279 -91.99 89.11 55.79
C SER A 279 -92.78 90.42 55.78
N THR A 280 -93.32 90.82 54.62
CA THR A 280 -94.18 92.00 54.49
C THR A 280 -95.50 91.82 55.24
N LEU A 281 -96.14 90.65 55.11
CA LEU A 281 -97.37 90.31 55.83
C LEU A 281 -97.15 90.32 57.35
N LEU A 282 -96.03 89.78 57.81
CA LEU A 282 -95.66 89.79 59.22
C LEU A 282 -95.58 91.22 59.78
N ILE A 283 -94.92 92.13 59.04
CA ILE A 283 -94.84 93.55 59.42
C ILE A 283 -96.23 94.19 59.48
N GLN A 284 -97.11 93.91 58.52
CA GLN A 284 -98.47 94.44 58.51
C GLN A 284 -99.28 93.96 59.72
N LEU A 285 -99.21 92.67 60.04
CA LEU A 285 -99.88 92.09 61.20
C LEU A 285 -99.33 92.66 62.52
N GLN A 286 -98.01 92.88 62.62
CA GLN A 286 -97.39 93.53 63.77
C GLN A 286 -97.88 94.97 63.97
N ASN A 287 -98.02 95.74 62.88
CA ASN A 287 -98.59 97.08 62.91
C ASN A 287 -100.07 97.06 63.33
N GLN A 288 -100.86 96.14 62.77
CA GLN A 288 -102.27 95.98 63.12
C GLN A 288 -102.45 95.60 64.60
N ARG A 289 -101.59 94.73 65.14
CA ARG A 289 -101.55 94.42 66.57
C ARG A 289 -101.28 95.66 67.40
N THR A 290 -100.31 96.48 66.99
CA THR A 290 -99.94 97.71 67.68
C THR A 290 -101.12 98.70 67.71
N GLU A 291 -101.83 98.87 66.59
CA GLU A 291 -103.02 99.72 66.54
C GLU A 291 -104.15 99.19 67.44
N LEU A 292 -104.44 97.88 67.40
CA LEU A 292 -105.47 97.29 68.25
C LEU A 292 -105.14 97.45 69.74
N LEU A 293 -103.87 97.37 70.14
CA LEU A 293 -103.44 97.58 71.52
C LEU A 293 -103.58 99.03 72.03
N THR A 294 -103.78 100.02 71.15
CA THR A 294 -104.10 101.39 71.57
C THR A 294 -105.56 101.54 72.04
N LYS A 295 -106.46 100.69 71.54
CA LYS A 295 -107.92 100.77 71.78
C LYS A 295 -108.43 99.63 72.67
N TYR A 296 -107.74 98.49 72.69
CA TYR A 296 -108.15 97.28 73.40
C TYR A 296 -107.05 96.81 74.35
N LYS A 297 -107.43 96.17 75.46
CA LYS A 297 -106.46 95.61 76.40
C LYS A 297 -105.76 94.40 75.79
N PRO A 298 -104.49 94.12 76.18
CA PRO A 298 -103.85 92.84 75.88
C PRO A 298 -104.76 91.69 76.35
N GLY A 299 -105.14 90.80 75.42
CA GLY A 299 -106.03 89.65 75.69
C GLY A 299 -107.48 89.79 75.20
N ASP A 300 -107.88 90.93 74.61
CA ASP A 300 -109.14 91.04 73.87
C ASP A 300 -109.14 90.09 72.66
N ARG A 301 -110.33 89.57 72.28
CA ARG A 301 -110.49 88.59 71.20
C ARG A 301 -109.87 89.07 69.89
N LEU A 302 -109.97 90.37 69.58
CA LEU A 302 -109.43 90.93 68.34
C LEU A 302 -107.89 90.97 68.33
N VAL A 303 -107.26 91.25 69.48
CA VAL A 303 -105.79 91.27 69.60
C VAL A 303 -105.25 89.85 69.50
N LYS A 304 -105.89 88.89 70.18
CA LYS A 304 -105.47 87.48 70.17
C LYS A 304 -105.50 86.86 68.77
N GLN A 305 -106.51 87.20 67.97
CA GLN A 305 -106.61 86.73 66.59
C GLN A 305 -105.41 87.19 65.73
N VAL A 306 -104.98 88.45 65.88
CA VAL A 306 -103.80 88.97 65.16
C VAL A 306 -102.50 88.36 65.70
N GLU A 307 -102.40 88.10 67.01
CA GLU A 307 -101.24 87.39 67.58
C GLU A 307 -101.10 85.95 67.06
N ASP A 308 -102.21 85.21 66.93
CA ASP A 308 -102.19 83.86 66.34
C ASP A 308 -101.80 83.90 64.85
N GLN A 309 -102.21 84.95 64.12
CA GLN A 309 -101.79 85.19 62.72
C GLN A 309 -100.30 85.52 62.61
N ILE A 310 -99.76 86.32 63.54
CA ILE A 310 -98.31 86.60 63.62
C ILE A 310 -97.55 85.30 63.88
N ALA A 311 -97.94 84.52 64.89
CA ALA A 311 -97.26 83.29 65.26
C ALA A 311 -97.27 82.23 64.13
N SER A 312 -98.39 82.11 63.40
CA SER A 312 -98.48 81.22 62.24
C SER A 312 -97.64 81.70 61.06
N THR A 313 -97.60 83.02 60.81
CA THR A 313 -96.76 83.61 59.75
C THR A 313 -95.27 83.47 60.07
N GLU A 314 -94.84 83.69 61.32
CA GLU A 314 -93.45 83.46 61.75
C GLU A 314 -93.04 82.00 61.61
N LYS A 315 -93.92 81.06 61.98
CA LYS A 315 -93.66 79.63 61.82
C LYS A 315 -93.48 79.27 60.35
N ALA A 316 -94.40 79.72 59.47
CA ALA A 316 -94.30 79.47 58.04
C ALA A 316 -93.01 80.06 57.43
N LEU A 317 -92.57 81.23 57.90
CA LEU A 317 -91.33 81.86 57.45
C LEU A 317 -90.08 81.07 57.88
N ASN A 318 -90.06 80.55 59.12
CA ASN A 318 -88.95 79.73 59.60
C ASN A 318 -88.89 78.34 58.93
N ASP A 319 -90.04 77.72 58.68
CA ASP A 319 -90.13 76.47 57.93
C ASP A 319 -89.63 76.65 56.49
N ALA A 320 -89.98 77.78 55.85
CA ALA A 320 -89.43 78.14 54.53
C ALA A 320 -87.90 78.36 54.57
N ARG A 321 -87.36 78.99 55.62
CA ARG A 321 -85.90 79.22 55.77
C ARG A 321 -85.09 77.94 55.95
N SER A 322 -85.67 76.89 56.51
CA SER A 322 -84.97 75.63 56.73
C SER A 322 -84.97 74.72 55.49
N ASN A 323 -85.99 74.83 54.63
CA ASN A 323 -86.08 74.06 53.38
C ASN A 323 -85.35 74.76 52.22
N HIS A 324 -84.07 74.42 52.04
CA HIS A 324 -83.32 74.81 50.85
C HIS A 324 -83.54 73.78 49.74
N PHE A 325 -84.18 74.18 48.64
CA PHE A 325 -84.27 73.34 47.43
C PHE A 325 -82.96 73.46 46.65
N GLY A 326 -82.09 72.45 46.78
CA GLY A 326 -80.93 72.27 45.92
C GLY A 326 -81.24 71.26 44.82
N GLU A 327 -81.06 71.65 43.56
CA GLU A 327 -81.05 70.69 42.45
C GLU A 327 -79.60 70.19 42.26
N VAL A 328 -79.39 68.88 42.44
CA VAL A 328 -78.12 68.21 42.10
C VAL A 328 -78.30 67.55 40.74
N THR A 329 -77.70 68.13 39.70
CA THR A 329 -77.64 67.50 38.39
C THR A 329 -76.42 66.60 38.30
N THR A 330 -76.61 65.36 37.86
CA THR A 330 -75.51 64.41 37.58
C THR A 330 -75.26 64.32 36.08
N ASP A 331 -74.00 64.41 35.68
CA ASP A 331 -73.58 64.16 34.30
C ASP A 331 -72.65 62.94 34.24
N VAL A 332 -72.45 62.39 33.04
CA VAL A 332 -71.50 61.29 32.80
C VAL A 332 -70.10 61.77 33.16
N ASN A 333 -69.36 60.96 33.90
CA ASN A 333 -67.98 61.27 34.22
C ASN A 333 -67.09 61.07 32.96
N PRO A 334 -66.45 62.12 32.41
CA PRO A 334 -65.65 62.02 31.20
C PRO A 334 -64.46 61.04 31.34
N THR A 335 -63.88 60.93 32.54
CA THR A 335 -62.77 60.00 32.78
C THR A 335 -63.25 58.55 32.75
N TRP A 336 -64.40 58.27 33.35
CA TRP A 336 -65.05 56.95 33.26
C TRP A 336 -65.37 56.60 31.80
N GLN A 337 -65.91 57.54 31.02
CA GLN A 337 -66.22 57.31 29.61
C GLN A 337 -64.96 56.99 28.79
N SER A 338 -63.85 57.69 29.04
CA SER A 338 -62.57 57.43 28.37
C SER A 338 -61.97 56.06 28.73
N ALA A 339 -62.12 55.64 30.00
CA ALA A 339 -61.69 54.32 30.46
C ALA A 339 -62.56 53.21 29.86
N ASP A 340 -63.88 53.41 29.76
CA ASP A 340 -64.81 52.43 29.14
C ASP A 340 -64.51 52.26 27.64
N GLN A 341 -64.25 53.37 26.94
CA GLN A 341 -63.85 53.32 25.54
C GLN A 341 -62.50 52.60 25.36
N SER A 342 -61.52 52.84 26.23
CA SER A 342 -60.21 52.19 26.19
C SER A 342 -60.32 50.69 26.47
N TYR A 343 -61.06 50.30 27.51
CA TYR A 343 -61.34 48.90 27.86
C TYR A 343 -61.97 48.14 26.68
N ASN A 344 -63.01 48.71 26.08
CA ASN A 344 -63.70 48.08 24.95
C ASN A 344 -62.81 48.01 23.69
N SER A 345 -61.99 49.03 23.45
CA SER A 345 -61.02 49.04 22.33
C SER A 345 -59.92 48.00 22.53
N ASN A 346 -59.35 47.91 23.73
CA ASN A 346 -58.33 46.92 24.08
C ASN A 346 -58.89 45.49 24.02
N ARG A 347 -60.15 45.29 24.47
CA ARG A 347 -60.86 44.01 24.32
C ARG A 347 -61.08 43.60 22.87
N ALA A 348 -61.30 44.53 21.95
CA ALA A 348 -61.38 44.22 20.54
C ALA A 348 -59.98 43.90 19.96
N ALA A 349 -58.97 44.71 20.32
CA ALA A 349 -57.59 44.53 19.85
C ALA A 349 -57.00 43.17 20.25
N ILE A 350 -57.26 42.70 21.47
CA ILE A 350 -56.75 41.39 21.90
C ILE A 350 -57.35 40.22 21.12
N GLN A 351 -58.59 40.31 20.65
CA GLN A 351 -59.16 39.27 19.79
C GLN A 351 -58.41 39.18 18.46
N GLY A 352 -58.00 40.33 17.90
CA GLY A 352 -57.13 40.39 16.73
C GLY A 352 -55.77 39.74 16.96
N LEU A 353 -55.13 40.01 18.10
CA LEU A 353 -53.85 39.39 18.48
C LEU A 353 -54.00 37.87 18.70
N LYS A 354 -55.06 37.42 19.37
CA LYS A 354 -55.37 36.00 19.59
C LYS A 354 -55.63 35.26 18.27
N ALA A 355 -56.31 35.89 17.31
CA ALA A 355 -56.50 35.36 15.96
C ALA A 355 -55.16 35.26 15.20
N ARG A 356 -54.31 36.29 15.27
CA ARG A 356 -52.97 36.28 14.67
C ARG A 356 -52.10 35.16 15.24
N ARG A 357 -52.11 34.99 16.57
CA ARG A 357 -51.43 33.91 17.27
C ARG A 357 -51.87 32.53 16.76
N ALA A 358 -53.17 32.31 16.63
CA ALA A 358 -53.71 31.04 16.13
C ALA A 358 -53.28 30.77 14.67
N ALA A 359 -53.29 31.80 13.81
CA ALA A 359 -52.82 31.68 12.43
C ALA A 359 -51.31 31.35 12.34
N LEU A 360 -50.49 32.00 13.17
CA LEU A 360 -49.04 31.71 13.24
C LEU A 360 -48.79 30.28 13.75
N ALA A 361 -49.51 29.83 14.77
CA ALA A 361 -49.40 28.46 15.28
C ALA A 361 -49.76 27.42 14.21
N ALA A 362 -50.83 27.65 13.43
CA ALA A 362 -51.20 26.79 12.31
C ALA A 362 -50.13 26.80 11.19
N SER A 363 -49.54 27.97 10.90
CA SER A 363 -48.45 28.11 9.94
C SER A 363 -47.20 27.33 10.38
N ILE A 364 -46.82 27.42 11.66
CA ILE A 364 -45.70 26.67 12.24
C ILE A 364 -45.92 25.16 12.09
N ALA A 365 -47.11 24.66 12.44
CA ALA A 365 -47.43 23.24 12.28
C ALA A 365 -47.34 22.77 10.81
N SER A 366 -47.79 23.61 9.87
CA SER A 366 -47.66 23.32 8.43
C SER A 366 -46.20 23.33 7.96
N LEU A 367 -45.40 24.30 8.41
CA LEU A 367 -43.97 24.37 8.06
C LEU A 367 -43.19 23.18 8.63
N GLN A 368 -43.49 22.74 9.86
CA GLN A 368 -42.90 21.55 10.47
C GLN A 368 -43.26 20.27 9.70
N ASP A 369 -44.51 20.10 9.27
CA ASP A 369 -44.93 18.97 8.43
C ASP A 369 -44.22 18.97 7.06
N GLN A 370 -44.06 20.15 6.44
CA GLN A 370 -43.31 20.29 5.20
C GLN A 370 -41.82 19.99 5.37
N LEU A 371 -41.21 20.41 6.48
CA LEU A 371 -39.81 20.14 6.81
C LEU A 371 -39.57 18.64 7.00
N ASN A 372 -40.40 17.97 7.80
CA ASN A 372 -40.31 16.52 8.02
C ASN A 372 -40.43 15.72 6.71
N LYS A 373 -41.31 16.16 5.80
CA LYS A 373 -41.45 15.54 4.47
C LYS A 373 -40.22 15.80 3.58
N ALA A 374 -39.59 16.97 3.71
CA ALA A 374 -38.38 17.31 2.97
C ALA A 374 -37.16 16.48 3.44
N GLU A 375 -36.96 16.33 4.75
CA GLU A 375 -35.85 15.56 5.35
C GLU A 375 -35.85 14.08 4.91
N GLY A 376 -37.04 13.45 4.91
CA GLY A 376 -37.18 12.07 4.41
C GLY A 376 -36.83 11.93 2.92
N GLY A 377 -37.07 13.00 2.15
CA GLY A 377 -36.73 13.04 0.74
C GLY A 377 -35.23 13.21 0.47
N GLU A 378 -34.55 14.02 1.27
CA GLU A 378 -33.10 14.25 1.14
C GLU A 378 -32.29 12.98 1.39
N THR A 379 -32.67 12.17 2.38
CA THR A 379 -31.97 10.89 2.66
C THR A 379 -32.06 9.95 1.46
N THR A 380 -33.25 9.83 0.87
CA THR A 380 -33.48 8.99 -0.32
C THR A 380 -32.70 9.53 -1.52
N TYR A 381 -32.71 10.86 -1.72
CA TYR A 381 -31.95 11.52 -2.76
C TYR A 381 -30.45 11.25 -2.65
N LYS A 382 -29.87 11.44 -1.46
CA LYS A 382 -28.45 11.18 -1.18
C LYS A 382 -28.07 9.72 -1.41
N SER A 383 -28.93 8.77 -1.03
CA SER A 383 -28.71 7.34 -1.32
C SER A 383 -28.68 7.08 -2.83
N LEU A 384 -29.66 7.60 -3.58
CA LEU A 384 -29.69 7.44 -5.04
C LEU A 384 -28.49 8.10 -5.74
N LEU A 385 -28.04 9.25 -5.23
CA LEU A 385 -26.85 9.92 -5.74
C LEU A 385 -25.58 9.08 -5.48
N HIS A 386 -25.48 8.48 -4.29
CA HIS A 386 -24.42 7.51 -3.99
C HIS A 386 -24.45 6.32 -4.94
N ASP A 387 -25.62 5.71 -5.16
CA ASP A 387 -25.78 4.58 -6.09
C ASP A 387 -25.31 4.94 -7.52
N VAL A 388 -25.63 6.15 -8.00
CA VAL A 388 -25.16 6.66 -9.29
C VAL A 388 -23.64 6.80 -9.31
N THR A 389 -23.08 7.41 -8.27
CA THR A 389 -21.64 7.66 -8.15
C THR A 389 -20.84 6.35 -8.07
N ASP A 390 -21.33 5.38 -7.30
CA ASP A 390 -20.68 4.07 -7.14
C ASP A 390 -20.74 3.27 -8.44
N ALA A 391 -21.90 3.28 -9.13
CA ALA A 391 -22.04 2.63 -10.43
C ALA A 391 -21.16 3.28 -11.51
N GLU A 392 -21.04 4.60 -11.52
CA GLU A 392 -20.15 5.35 -12.42
C GLU A 392 -18.69 4.99 -12.15
N ASN A 393 -18.24 5.02 -10.90
CA ASN A 393 -16.87 4.69 -10.52
C ASN A 393 -16.50 3.25 -10.91
N ASN A 394 -17.42 2.30 -10.68
CA ASN A 394 -17.23 0.92 -11.12
C ASN A 394 -17.16 0.82 -12.65
N TYR A 395 -18.06 1.49 -13.37
CA TYR A 395 -18.01 1.51 -14.83
C TYR A 395 -16.67 2.05 -15.34
N GLN A 396 -16.21 3.19 -14.83
CA GLN A 396 -14.93 3.79 -15.22
C GLN A 396 -13.75 2.87 -14.92
N LEU A 397 -13.73 2.23 -13.74
CA LEU A 397 -12.69 1.28 -13.36
C LEU A 397 -12.61 0.11 -14.35
N TYR A 398 -13.74 -0.52 -14.67
CA TYR A 398 -13.78 -1.68 -15.55
C TYR A 398 -13.50 -1.32 -17.01
N VAL A 399 -13.87 -0.12 -17.47
CA VAL A 399 -13.46 0.40 -18.78
C VAL A 399 -11.94 0.57 -18.84
N GLN A 400 -11.32 1.15 -17.82
CA GLN A 400 -9.86 1.30 -17.78
C GLN A 400 -9.15 -0.07 -17.77
N LYS A 401 -9.67 -1.05 -17.03
CA LYS A 401 -9.13 -2.42 -17.00
C LYS A 401 -9.31 -3.15 -18.33
N ARG A 402 -10.46 -2.97 -18.99
CA ARG A 402 -10.71 -3.45 -20.35
C ARG A 402 -9.68 -2.88 -21.32
N ASP A 403 -9.49 -1.57 -21.31
CA ASP A 403 -8.57 -0.90 -22.23
C ASP A 403 -7.12 -1.32 -21.98
N ALA A 404 -6.71 -1.44 -20.72
CA ALA A 404 -5.40 -1.99 -20.35
C ALA A 404 -5.22 -3.43 -20.83
N ALA A 405 -6.24 -4.29 -20.68
CA ALA A 405 -6.20 -5.67 -21.15
C ALA A 405 -6.16 -5.74 -22.70
N GLN A 406 -6.87 -4.86 -23.40
CA GLN A 406 -6.83 -4.77 -24.87
C GLN A 406 -5.47 -4.29 -25.38
N ILE A 407 -4.86 -3.30 -24.72
CA ILE A 407 -3.49 -2.85 -25.04
C ILE A 407 -2.51 -4.01 -24.83
N ALA A 408 -2.63 -4.75 -23.74
CA ALA A 408 -1.79 -5.93 -23.49
C ALA A 408 -1.97 -7.01 -24.58
N ASP A 409 -3.21 -7.33 -24.98
CA ASP A 409 -3.48 -8.26 -26.09
C ASP A 409 -2.90 -7.75 -27.43
N ALA A 410 -2.96 -6.43 -27.70
CA ALA A 410 -2.38 -5.83 -28.89
C ALA A 410 -0.83 -5.86 -28.87
N MET A 411 -0.21 -5.63 -27.72
CA MET A 411 1.25 -5.75 -27.54
C MET A 411 1.74 -7.18 -27.78
N ASP A 412 0.97 -8.20 -27.38
CA ASP A 412 1.27 -9.60 -27.68
C ASP A 412 1.21 -9.92 -29.17
N THR A 413 0.22 -9.36 -29.87
CA THR A 413 0.07 -9.51 -31.33
C THR A 413 1.31 -8.98 -32.07
N HIS A 414 2.02 -8.02 -31.48
CA HIS A 414 3.26 -7.45 -32.00
C HIS A 414 4.53 -8.00 -31.32
N GLU A 415 4.44 -9.11 -30.58
CA GLU A 415 5.57 -9.77 -29.90
C GLU A 415 6.34 -8.85 -28.92
N LEU A 416 5.68 -7.81 -28.40
CA LEU A 416 6.28 -6.85 -27.46
C LEU A 416 6.28 -7.43 -26.03
N LEU A 417 7.04 -8.50 -25.81
CA LEU A 417 7.21 -9.14 -24.51
C LEU A 417 8.24 -8.38 -23.66
N ASN A 418 8.19 -8.57 -22.34
CA ASN A 418 9.22 -8.11 -21.39
C ASN A 418 10.58 -8.85 -21.55
N VAL A 419 10.70 -9.68 -22.59
CA VAL A 419 11.90 -10.41 -22.94
C VAL A 419 12.12 -10.22 -24.44
N ALA A 420 13.30 -9.72 -24.82
CA ALA A 420 13.74 -9.65 -26.20
C ALA A 420 14.93 -10.59 -26.41
N VAL A 421 14.99 -11.23 -27.58
CA VAL A 421 16.13 -12.09 -27.94
C VAL A 421 17.23 -11.22 -28.55
N VAL A 422 18.37 -11.10 -27.86
CA VAL A 422 19.54 -10.37 -28.37
C VAL A 422 20.36 -11.26 -29.30
N GLN A 423 20.49 -12.52 -28.92
CA GLN A 423 21.22 -13.53 -29.68
C GLN A 423 20.42 -14.82 -29.66
N TYR A 424 20.01 -15.27 -30.84
CA TYR A 424 19.40 -16.58 -31.03
C TYR A 424 20.42 -17.70 -30.80
N PRO A 425 19.96 -18.92 -30.46
CA PRO A 425 20.82 -20.07 -30.21
C PRO A 425 21.86 -20.29 -31.30
N THR A 426 23.14 -20.25 -30.92
CA THR A 426 24.25 -20.34 -31.86
C THR A 426 24.63 -21.77 -32.21
N TYR A 427 24.82 -22.06 -33.50
CA TYR A 427 25.44 -23.29 -33.95
C TYR A 427 26.99 -23.14 -33.94
N SER A 428 27.66 -23.79 -32.98
CA SER A 428 29.13 -23.83 -32.91
C SER A 428 29.68 -25.21 -33.26
N PRO A 429 30.35 -25.39 -34.41
CA PRO A 429 30.93 -26.67 -34.81
C PRO A 429 32.23 -27.00 -34.07
N THR A 430 32.74 -26.08 -33.25
CA THR A 430 33.99 -26.28 -32.50
C THR A 430 33.71 -26.81 -31.10
N PRO A 431 34.36 -27.90 -30.67
CA PRO A 431 34.17 -28.44 -29.33
C PRO A 431 34.75 -27.50 -28.26
N VAL A 432 33.99 -27.27 -27.20
CA VAL A 432 34.40 -26.42 -26.06
C VAL A 432 35.22 -27.21 -25.05
N HIS A 433 34.96 -28.51 -24.92
CA HIS A 433 35.72 -29.45 -24.08
C HIS A 433 35.84 -30.84 -24.73
N PRO A 434 36.93 -31.59 -24.46
CA PRO A 434 38.17 -31.15 -23.82
C PRO A 434 38.95 -30.15 -24.70
N ARG A 435 39.78 -29.29 -24.08
CA ARG A 435 40.64 -28.32 -24.78
C ARG A 435 42.02 -28.98 -24.94
N PRO A 436 42.30 -29.67 -26.06
CA PRO A 436 43.40 -30.62 -26.13
C PRO A 436 44.75 -30.00 -25.79
N LEU A 437 44.99 -28.74 -26.14
CA LEU A 437 46.24 -28.04 -25.81
C LEU A 437 46.37 -27.75 -24.31
N ILE A 438 45.33 -27.17 -23.69
CA ILE A 438 45.38 -26.80 -22.26
C ILE A 438 45.38 -28.06 -21.39
N ASP A 439 44.53 -29.03 -21.73
CA ASP A 439 44.38 -30.26 -20.96
C ASP A 439 45.64 -31.14 -21.05
N THR A 440 46.32 -31.17 -22.20
CA THR A 440 47.62 -31.88 -22.32
C THR A 440 48.73 -31.21 -21.54
N VAL A 441 48.83 -29.88 -21.57
CA VAL A 441 49.80 -29.15 -20.73
C VAL A 441 49.55 -29.44 -19.25
N LEU A 442 48.29 -29.39 -18.82
CA LEU A 442 47.92 -29.71 -17.45
C LEU A 442 48.23 -31.17 -17.10
N ALA A 443 48.00 -32.10 -18.03
CA ALA A 443 48.34 -33.51 -17.85
C ALA A 443 49.85 -33.75 -17.73
N VAL A 444 50.68 -33.05 -18.52
CA VAL A 444 52.15 -33.12 -18.40
C VAL A 444 52.63 -32.58 -17.06
N LEU A 445 52.12 -31.42 -16.63
CA LEU A 445 52.49 -30.85 -15.34
C LEU A 445 52.07 -31.75 -14.18
N SER A 446 50.86 -32.30 -14.25
CA SER A 446 50.33 -33.21 -13.23
C SER A 446 51.12 -34.53 -13.19
N SER A 447 51.52 -35.09 -14.34
CA SER A 447 52.27 -36.34 -14.39
C SER A 447 53.70 -36.19 -13.86
N LEU A 448 54.37 -35.07 -14.15
CA LEU A 448 55.68 -34.75 -13.58
C LEU A 448 55.59 -34.58 -12.05
N PHE A 449 54.55 -33.91 -11.56
CA PHE A 449 54.31 -33.74 -10.13
C PHE A 449 54.08 -35.08 -9.42
N ILE A 450 53.20 -35.94 -9.97
CA ILE A 450 52.95 -37.26 -9.40
C ILE A 450 54.19 -38.15 -9.50
N GLY A 451 54.97 -38.06 -10.57
CA GLY A 451 56.24 -38.75 -10.71
C GLY A 451 57.25 -38.38 -9.63
N ALA A 452 57.41 -37.08 -9.37
CA ALA A 452 58.28 -36.59 -8.29
C ALA A 452 57.79 -37.05 -6.91
N PHE A 453 56.48 -37.03 -6.69
CA PHE A 453 55.87 -37.54 -5.46
C PHE A 453 56.10 -39.05 -5.27
N ALA A 454 56.03 -39.84 -6.35
CA ALA A 454 56.33 -41.27 -6.31
C ALA A 454 57.80 -41.54 -5.96
N VAL A 455 58.74 -40.72 -6.47
CA VAL A 455 60.16 -40.78 -6.07
C VAL A 455 60.32 -40.50 -4.58
N PHE A 456 59.64 -39.49 -4.06
CA PHE A 456 59.67 -39.15 -2.63
C PHE A 456 59.20 -40.33 -1.77
N LEU A 457 58.09 -40.97 -2.11
CA LEU A 457 57.61 -42.18 -1.42
C LEU A 457 58.60 -43.34 -1.53
N ALA A 458 59.20 -43.55 -2.71
CA ALA A 458 60.19 -44.59 -2.95
C ALA A 458 61.55 -44.30 -2.28
N GLU A 459 61.86 -43.04 -1.96
CA GLU A 459 63.01 -42.63 -1.14
C GLU A 459 62.74 -42.86 0.34
N ASN A 460 61.58 -42.43 0.84
CA ASN A 460 61.23 -42.59 2.25
C ASN A 460 61.06 -44.06 2.67
N GLY A 461 60.71 -44.95 1.74
CA GLY A 461 60.59 -46.39 1.99
C GLY A 461 61.90 -47.18 1.95
N ARG A 462 63.06 -46.54 1.71
CA ARG A 462 64.34 -47.26 1.58
C ARG A 462 64.85 -47.78 2.90
N ARG A 463 65.47 -48.97 2.84
CA ARG A 463 66.18 -49.62 3.96
C ARG A 463 67.70 -49.58 3.80
N THR A 464 68.22 -48.79 2.87
CA THR A 464 69.64 -48.75 2.50
C THR A 464 70.17 -47.33 2.54
N PHE A 465 71.31 -47.13 3.19
CA PHE A 465 72.00 -45.84 3.25
C PHE A 465 72.76 -45.60 1.96
N SER A 466 72.57 -44.42 1.40
CA SER A 466 72.93 -44.07 0.04
C SER A 466 74.18 -43.21 -0.05
N THR A 467 74.55 -42.55 1.04
CA THR A 467 75.75 -41.74 1.18
C THR A 467 76.48 -42.08 2.48
N PRO A 468 77.81 -41.87 2.56
CA PRO A 468 78.57 -42.02 3.80
C PRO A 468 77.97 -41.17 4.92
N TYR A 469 77.55 -39.95 4.56
CA TYR A 469 76.92 -39.00 5.48
C TYR A 469 75.62 -39.53 6.09
N GLU A 470 74.72 -40.14 5.30
CA GLU A 470 73.50 -40.77 5.82
C GLU A 470 73.81 -41.91 6.80
N LEU A 471 74.85 -42.70 6.53
CA LEU A 471 75.29 -43.79 7.40
C LEU A 471 75.90 -43.26 8.70
N GLU A 472 76.74 -42.22 8.64
CA GLU A 472 77.29 -41.55 9.83
C GLU A 472 76.18 -40.97 10.71
N GLN A 473 75.19 -40.32 10.09
CA GLN A 473 74.08 -39.70 10.80
C GLN A 473 73.17 -40.74 11.47
N ALA A 474 72.92 -41.88 10.82
CA ALA A 474 72.10 -42.96 11.38
C ALA A 474 72.85 -43.81 12.42
N SER A 475 74.14 -44.09 12.21
CA SER A 475 74.93 -44.97 13.08
C SER A 475 75.63 -44.26 14.24
N LYS A 476 75.80 -42.92 14.16
CA LYS A 476 76.60 -42.08 15.09
C LYS A 476 78.10 -42.41 15.12
N PHE A 477 78.60 -43.20 14.18
CA PHE A 477 80.03 -43.51 14.06
C PHE A 477 80.60 -42.86 12.79
N PRO A 478 81.86 -42.36 12.82
CA PRO A 478 82.51 -41.82 11.63
C PRO A 478 82.78 -42.94 10.61
N VAL A 479 82.48 -42.67 9.35
CA VAL A 479 82.75 -43.60 8.24
C VAL A 479 84.22 -43.42 7.84
N LEU A 480 85.04 -44.40 8.22
CA LEU A 480 86.48 -44.35 8.01
C LEU A 480 86.90 -44.64 6.56
N ALA A 481 86.12 -45.47 5.85
CA ALA A 481 86.39 -45.82 4.46
C ALA A 481 85.10 -46.30 3.75
N THR A 482 85.00 -45.99 2.46
CA THR A 482 84.01 -46.59 1.56
C THR A 482 84.71 -47.48 0.55
N VAL A 483 84.30 -48.74 0.45
CA VAL A 483 84.84 -49.68 -0.54
C VAL A 483 83.88 -49.71 -1.74
N PRO A 484 84.31 -49.30 -2.94
CA PRO A 484 83.50 -49.48 -4.13
C PRO A 484 83.40 -50.97 -4.46
N LEU A 485 82.17 -51.47 -4.63
CA LEU A 485 81.94 -52.82 -5.12
C LEU A 485 82.17 -52.83 -6.65
N GLY A 486 83.44 -52.81 -7.05
CA GLY A 486 83.88 -53.06 -8.43
C GLY A 486 84.29 -54.53 -8.58
N GLU A 487 84.09 -55.08 -9.78
CA GLU A 487 84.53 -56.43 -10.16
C GLU A 487 85.99 -56.65 -9.70
N ALA A 488 86.22 -57.71 -8.92
CA ALA A 488 87.52 -57.97 -8.34
C ALA A 488 88.57 -58.18 -9.46
N ALA A 489 89.50 -57.24 -9.60
CA ALA A 489 90.82 -57.53 -10.12
C ALA A 489 91.48 -58.56 -9.17
N PRO A 490 92.23 -59.56 -9.69
CA PRO A 490 92.81 -60.62 -8.86
C PRO A 490 93.72 -60.03 -7.77
N PRO A 491 93.72 -60.56 -6.55
CA PRO A 491 94.47 -59.97 -5.45
C PRO A 491 95.98 -60.06 -5.71
N ALA A 492 96.62 -58.89 -5.80
CA ALA A 492 98.05 -58.78 -5.57
C ALA A 492 98.35 -59.17 -4.11
N ILE A 493 99.34 -60.04 -3.92
CA ILE A 493 99.81 -60.49 -2.62
C ILE A 493 100.30 -59.27 -1.83
N LEU A 494 99.65 -58.98 -0.70
CA LEU A 494 100.14 -58.05 0.31
C LEU A 494 100.39 -58.81 1.62
N ASP A 495 101.61 -58.62 2.11
CA ASP A 495 102.23 -59.23 3.29
C ASP A 495 101.55 -58.73 4.60
N PRO A 496 101.11 -59.61 5.53
CA PRO A 496 100.33 -59.19 6.69
C PRO A 496 101.24 -58.79 7.88
N GLY A 497 101.44 -57.49 8.06
CA GLY A 497 102.05 -56.92 9.26
C GLY A 497 101.07 -56.07 10.08
N GLY A 498 100.54 -56.62 11.18
CA GLY A 498 100.18 -55.80 12.36
C GLY A 498 98.70 -55.65 12.74
N ARG A 499 98.34 -56.33 13.84
CA ARG A 499 97.32 -56.05 14.89
C ARG A 499 95.84 -55.85 14.49
N SER A 500 95.07 -56.88 14.87
CA SER A 500 93.62 -57.05 14.79
C SER A 500 92.83 -55.96 15.54
N GLY A 501 92.07 -55.15 14.79
CA GLY A 501 90.88 -54.44 15.25
C GLY A 501 89.66 -55.04 14.54
N ARG A 502 88.58 -55.32 15.28
CA ARG A 502 87.34 -55.89 14.70
C ARG A 502 86.71 -54.87 13.75
N VAL A 503 86.84 -55.10 12.44
CA VAL A 503 86.18 -54.30 11.39
C VAL A 503 84.80 -54.91 11.12
N ALA A 504 83.74 -54.12 11.31
CA ALA A 504 82.41 -54.49 10.84
C ALA A 504 82.31 -54.17 9.33
N VAL A 505 82.27 -55.20 8.49
CA VAL A 505 82.08 -55.05 7.05
C VAL A 505 80.61 -55.26 6.73
N LEU A 506 79.89 -54.18 6.43
CA LEU A 506 78.54 -54.22 5.87
C LEU A 506 78.65 -54.04 4.36
N THR A 507 78.30 -55.07 3.60
CA THR A 507 78.34 -55.04 2.14
C THR A 507 77.06 -54.42 1.58
N THR A 508 77.21 -53.53 0.61
CA THR A 508 76.11 -52.98 -0.21
C THR A 508 75.98 -53.79 -1.50
N PRO A 509 74.76 -54.12 -1.98
CA PRO A 509 74.60 -54.67 -3.32
C PRO A 509 74.80 -53.58 -4.38
N GLY A 510 75.65 -53.87 -5.36
CA GLY A 510 76.09 -52.92 -6.39
C GLY A 510 75.04 -52.50 -7.41
N MET A 511 75.23 -51.29 -7.95
CA MET A 511 74.58 -50.79 -9.16
C MET A 511 75.08 -51.56 -10.39
N ARG A 512 74.15 -52.06 -11.23
CA ARG A 512 74.48 -52.54 -12.58
C ARG A 512 74.85 -51.36 -13.48
N SER A 513 76.10 -51.28 -13.93
CA SER A 513 76.50 -50.48 -15.08
C SER A 513 76.06 -51.19 -16.37
N THR A 514 74.90 -50.81 -16.91
CA THR A 514 74.58 -51.13 -18.31
C THR A 514 75.33 -50.15 -19.21
N GLN A 515 76.26 -50.68 -19.99
CA GLN A 515 76.88 -50.07 -21.16
C GLN A 515 75.81 -49.37 -22.02
N LEU A 516 76.00 -48.08 -22.29
CA LEU A 516 75.22 -47.30 -23.25
C LEU A 516 75.69 -47.68 -24.67
N THR A 517 75.02 -48.64 -25.30
CA THR A 517 75.07 -48.78 -26.75
C THR A 517 74.33 -47.61 -27.38
N LYS A 518 75.02 -46.90 -28.29
CA LYS A 518 74.48 -45.79 -29.09
C LYS A 518 73.19 -46.22 -29.77
N LEU A 519 72.08 -45.55 -29.46
CA LEU A 519 70.81 -45.70 -30.16
C LEU A 519 70.99 -45.10 -31.57
N ASN A 520 71.04 -45.96 -32.58
CA ASN A 520 71.17 -45.57 -33.98
C ASN A 520 69.78 -45.17 -34.52
N TRP A 521 69.52 -43.86 -34.59
CA TRP A 521 68.23 -43.29 -35.02
C TRP A 521 67.85 -43.63 -36.48
N ALA A 522 68.81 -44.07 -37.30
CA ALA A 522 68.57 -44.42 -38.71
C ALA A 522 67.77 -45.72 -38.91
N ASN A 523 67.78 -46.66 -37.95
CA ASN A 523 67.04 -47.93 -38.08
C ASN A 523 65.61 -47.88 -37.51
N PHE A 524 65.26 -46.84 -36.75
CA PHE A 524 63.92 -46.69 -36.18
C PHE A 524 62.93 -46.08 -37.19
N LEU A 525 63.41 -45.22 -38.09
CA LEU A 525 62.59 -44.56 -39.10
C LEU A 525 62.31 -45.45 -40.33
N SER A 526 63.10 -46.50 -40.59
CA SER A 526 62.83 -47.45 -41.69
C SER A 526 61.77 -48.51 -41.36
N HIS A 527 61.28 -48.57 -40.11
CA HIS A 527 60.22 -49.51 -39.69
C HIS A 527 58.82 -48.89 -39.74
N PHE A 528 58.72 -47.56 -39.88
CA PHE A 528 57.48 -46.81 -40.09
C PHE A 528 57.54 -46.18 -41.47
N GLY A 529 57.13 -46.91 -42.50
CA GLY A 529 57.29 -46.55 -43.92
C GLY A 529 56.79 -45.16 -44.32
N PHE A 530 57.64 -44.15 -44.11
CA PHE A 530 57.59 -42.85 -44.77
C PHE A 530 58.59 -42.89 -45.93
N LYS A 531 58.05 -43.04 -47.13
CA LYS A 531 58.77 -42.91 -48.38
C LYS A 531 58.79 -41.42 -48.73
N ASP A 532 59.98 -40.88 -48.94
CA ASP A 532 60.21 -39.49 -49.35
C ASP A 532 59.39 -39.17 -50.60
N GLY A 533 58.53 -38.16 -50.48
CA GLY A 533 57.92 -37.46 -51.59
C GLY A 533 58.85 -36.32 -51.99
N GLU A 534 59.34 -36.40 -53.23
CA GLU A 534 60.05 -35.35 -53.93
C GLU A 534 59.26 -34.03 -53.89
N ASP A 535 59.96 -32.92 -53.67
CA ASP A 535 59.70 -31.70 -54.44
C ASP A 535 61.02 -30.95 -54.70
N PRO A 536 61.25 -30.46 -55.93
CA PRO A 536 62.48 -29.82 -56.34
C PRO A 536 62.45 -28.31 -56.06
N VAL A 537 63.61 -27.69 -55.88
CA VAL A 537 64.03 -26.36 -56.40
C VAL A 537 65.36 -25.99 -55.74
N GLY A 538 66.40 -25.71 -56.54
CA GLY A 538 67.66 -25.20 -56.04
C GLY A 538 68.80 -25.20 -57.07
N SER A 539 68.67 -24.33 -58.06
CA SER A 539 69.67 -23.98 -59.07
C SER A 539 71.07 -23.65 -58.54
N ALA A 540 72.09 -24.04 -59.32
CA ALA A 540 73.33 -23.30 -59.60
C ALA A 540 74.01 -22.57 -58.42
N LEU A 541 74.99 -23.22 -57.79
CA LEU A 541 76.44 -23.03 -58.05
C LEU A 541 77.24 -23.98 -57.16
#